data_AF-A0A8T2MN71-F1
#
_entry.id   AF-A0A8T2MN71-F1
#
_cell.length_a   1.000
_cell.length_b   1.000
_cell.length_c   1.000
_cell.angle_alpha   90.00
_cell.angle_beta   90.00
_cell.angle_gamma   90.00
#
_symmetry.space_group_name_H-M   'P 1'
#
loop_
_entity.id
_entity.type
_entity.pdbx_description
1 polymer ?
#
loop_
_entity_poly.entity_id
_entity_poly.type
_entity_poly.pdbx_seq_one_letter_code
_entity_poly.pdbx_strand_id
1 'polypeptide(L)'
;MQAVVCDLGMLFAVIAPRGTHLWEFIRDILIHPEQHGGLMRWEDRREGVFKFLKSEAVAQLWGQKKRNSSMNYEKLSRAMRYYYKREILDRVDGRRLVYKFGKNSTGWRLGEVGV
;
A
#
# COMPACT_ATOMS: atom_id res chain seq x y z
N MET A 1 -24.76 2.07 -7.38
CA MET A 1 -24.42 3.22 -8.23
C MET A 1 -24.33 4.45 -7.34
N GLN A 2 -23.15 4.84 -6.86
CA GLN A 2 -22.93 6.19 -6.32
C GLN A 2 -21.53 6.65 -6.71
N ALA A 3 -21.48 7.71 -7.51
CA ALA A 3 -20.28 8.45 -7.88
C ALA A 3 -19.88 9.39 -6.74
N VAL A 4 -18.58 9.60 -6.56
CA VAL A 4 -18.07 10.72 -5.76
C VAL A 4 -17.49 11.72 -6.75
N VAL A 5 -18.07 12.91 -6.76
CA VAL A 5 -17.59 14.06 -7.51
C VAL A 5 -16.59 14.78 -6.60
N CYS A 6 -15.39 15.07 -7.06
CA CYS A 6 -14.47 16.02 -6.42
C CYS A 6 -14.18 17.14 -7.42
N ASP A 7 -14.32 18.38 -6.95
CA ASP A 7 -14.18 19.63 -7.70
C ASP A 7 -12.75 19.87 -8.20
N LEU A 8 -12.30 19.16 -9.23
CA LEU A 8 -11.28 19.58 -10.20
C LEU A 8 -11.23 18.50 -11.30
N GLY A 9 -11.64 18.87 -12.51
CA GLY A 9 -12.00 17.94 -13.60
C GLY A 9 -10.87 17.09 -14.16
N MET A 10 -10.52 15.98 -13.50
CA MET A 10 -9.83 14.85 -14.12
C MET A 10 -10.55 13.53 -13.85
N LEU A 11 -10.96 12.91 -14.95
CA LEU A 11 -11.63 11.63 -15.04
C LEU A 11 -10.62 10.48 -14.86
N PHE A 12 -10.29 10.10 -13.63
CA PHE A 12 -9.85 8.72 -13.35
C PHE A 12 -10.42 8.27 -12.01
N ALA A 13 -11.67 7.81 -12.06
CA ALA A 13 -12.16 6.87 -11.09
C ALA A 13 -11.39 5.55 -11.29
N VAL A 14 -10.26 5.36 -10.60
CA VAL A 14 -9.87 4.00 -10.23
C VAL A 14 -10.92 3.55 -9.24
N ILE A 15 -11.91 2.82 -9.75
CA ILE A 15 -12.90 2.10 -8.97
C ILE A 15 -12.13 1.29 -7.93
N ALA A 16 -12.00 1.78 -6.70
CA ALA A 16 -11.48 0.96 -5.62
C ALA A 16 -12.54 -0.12 -5.36
N PRO A 17 -12.26 -1.41 -5.64
CA PRO A 17 -13.26 -2.44 -5.46
C PRO A 17 -13.63 -2.52 -3.98
N ARG A 18 -14.85 -2.96 -3.69
CA ARG A 18 -15.38 -3.19 -2.34
C ARG A 18 -14.32 -3.88 -1.48
N GLY A 19 -13.94 -3.25 -0.36
CA GLY A 19 -13.11 -3.86 0.67
C GLY A 19 -11.61 -4.03 0.39
N THR A 20 -10.92 -3.04 -0.21
CA THR A 20 -9.45 -3.11 -0.39
C THR A 20 -8.73 -3.42 0.94
N HIS A 21 -7.89 -4.44 0.96
CA HIS A 21 -7.02 -4.78 2.08
C HIS A 21 -5.82 -3.80 2.16
N LEU A 22 -5.20 -3.67 3.33
CA LEU A 22 -4.05 -2.76 3.50
C LEU A 22 -2.87 -3.14 2.61
N TRP A 23 -2.60 -4.44 2.45
CA TRP A 23 -1.48 -4.92 1.62
C TRP A 23 -1.69 -4.61 0.13
N GLU A 24 -2.94 -4.68 -0.36
CA GLU A 24 -3.32 -4.30 -1.73
C GLU A 24 -3.12 -2.80 -1.92
N PHE A 25 -3.59 -1.98 -0.97
CA PHE A 25 -3.37 -0.53 -0.99
C PHE A 25 -1.88 -0.16 -1.06
N ILE A 26 -1.03 -0.84 -0.29
CA ILE A 26 0.42 -0.60 -0.31
C ILE A 26 1.03 -1.03 -1.65
N ARG A 27 0.64 -2.18 -2.18
CA ARG A 27 1.06 -2.64 -3.50
C ARG A 27 0.69 -1.62 -4.56
N ASP A 28 -0.55 -1.14 -4.55
CA ASP A 28 -1.06 -0.19 -5.54
C ASP A 28 -0.25 1.11 -5.53
N ILE A 29 0.18 1.59 -4.34
CA ILE A 29 1.10 2.73 -4.24
C ILE A 29 2.45 2.45 -4.91
N LEU A 30 2.98 1.25 -4.71
CA LEU A 30 4.32 0.86 -5.19
C LEU A 30 4.38 0.55 -6.68
N ILE A 31 3.27 0.18 -7.31
CA ILE A 31 3.18 -0.07 -8.75
C ILE A 31 2.91 1.20 -9.57
N HIS A 32 2.39 2.26 -8.92
CA HIS A 32 2.14 3.59 -9.52
C HIS A 32 2.95 4.71 -8.84
N PRO A 33 4.29 4.60 -8.76
CA PRO A 33 5.13 5.54 -8.01
C PRO A 33 4.99 6.99 -8.51
N GLU A 34 4.71 7.20 -9.80
CA GLU A 34 4.49 8.50 -10.43
C GLU A 34 3.25 9.23 -9.88
N GLN A 35 2.22 8.49 -9.47
CA GLN A 35 0.97 9.05 -8.93
C GLN A 35 1.08 9.40 -7.44
N HIS A 36 2.13 8.90 -6.77
CA HIS A 36 2.21 8.86 -5.32
C HIS A 36 3.45 9.56 -4.75
N GLY A 37 4.15 10.39 -5.54
CA GLY A 37 5.07 11.43 -5.05
C GLY A 37 6.15 10.97 -4.06
N GLY A 38 6.66 9.75 -4.23
CA GLY A 38 7.74 9.20 -3.39
C GLY A 38 7.31 8.87 -1.95
N LEU A 39 6.07 8.47 -1.72
CA LEU A 39 5.62 7.99 -0.40
C LEU A 39 6.32 6.69 0.03
N MET A 40 6.56 5.81 -0.92
CA MET A 40 7.17 4.50 -0.75
C MET A 40 8.05 4.18 -1.95
N ARG A 41 8.97 3.23 -1.79
CA ARG A 41 9.79 2.73 -2.91
C ARG A 41 10.08 1.24 -2.77
N TRP A 42 10.40 0.62 -3.89
CA TRP A 42 11.10 -0.67 -3.90
C TRP A 42 12.54 -0.48 -3.42
N GLU A 43 12.97 -1.33 -2.49
CA GLU A 43 14.38 -1.55 -2.17
C GLU A 43 14.94 -2.68 -3.03
N ASP A 44 14.10 -3.70 -3.29
CA ASP A 44 14.34 -4.75 -4.26
C ASP A 44 13.00 -5.15 -4.89
N ARG A 45 12.79 -4.79 -6.16
CA ARG A 45 11.54 -5.08 -6.88
C ARG A 45 11.36 -6.57 -7.17
N ARG A 46 12.46 -7.31 -7.37
CA ARG A 46 12.40 -8.74 -7.71
C ARG A 46 12.00 -9.56 -6.49
N GLU A 47 12.57 -9.20 -5.34
CA GLU A 47 12.29 -9.85 -4.06
C GLU A 47 11.06 -9.29 -3.33
N GLY A 48 10.44 -8.23 -3.84
CA GLY A 48 9.26 -7.62 -3.21
C GLY A 48 9.58 -6.88 -1.93
N VAL A 49 10.82 -6.41 -1.76
CA VAL A 49 11.25 -5.61 -0.60
C VAL A 49 10.99 -4.14 -0.86
N PHE A 50 10.30 -3.48 0.06
CA PHE A 50 9.92 -2.07 -0.07
C PHE A 50 10.12 -1.30 1.23
N LYS A 51 10.21 0.03 1.11
CA LYS A 51 10.43 0.94 2.22
C LYS A 51 9.42 2.09 2.21
N PHE A 52 8.91 2.42 3.40
CA PHE A 52 8.17 3.68 3.59
C PHE A 52 9.15 4.83 3.67
N LEU A 53 8.96 5.84 2.83
CA LEU A 53 9.72 7.09 2.84
C LEU A 53 9.00 8.17 3.66
N LYS A 54 7.67 8.21 3.58
CA LYS A 54 6.79 9.13 4.33
C LYS A 54 5.70 8.36 5.07
N SER A 55 6.08 7.69 6.15
CA SER A 55 5.21 6.72 6.87
C SER A 55 3.88 7.30 7.35
N GLU A 56 3.89 8.51 7.92
CA GLU A 56 2.65 9.16 8.39
C GLU A 56 1.73 9.57 7.24
N ALA A 57 2.29 10.08 6.13
CA ALA A 57 1.48 10.44 4.97
C ALA A 57 0.77 9.21 4.35
N VAL A 58 1.45 8.06 4.30
CA VAL A 58 0.82 6.80 3.86
C VAL A 58 -0.31 6.38 4.82
N ALA A 59 -0.10 6.54 6.13
CA ALA A 59 -1.12 6.22 7.12
C ALA A 59 -2.35 7.14 7.01
N GLN A 60 -2.14 8.43 6.76
CA GLN A 60 -3.22 9.39 6.53
C GLN A 60 -4.02 9.04 5.27
N LEU A 61 -3.36 8.69 4.16
CA LEU A 61 -4.04 8.25 2.93
C LEU A 61 -4.85 6.97 3.15
N TRP A 62 -4.32 6.02 3.91
CA TRP A 62 -5.08 4.84 4.30
C TRP A 62 -6.29 5.19 5.17
N GLY A 63 -6.11 6.10 6.13
CA GLY A 63 -7.17 6.65 6.97
C GLY A 63 -8.29 7.28 6.13
N GLN A 64 -7.94 8.12 5.16
CA GLN A 64 -8.87 8.74 4.22
C GLN A 64 -9.66 7.67 3.44
N LYS A 65 -8.97 6.67 2.87
CA LYS A 65 -9.60 5.56 2.14
C LYS A 65 -10.58 4.76 3.00
N LYS A 66 -10.31 4.62 4.30
CA LYS A 66 -11.16 3.90 5.26
C LYS A 66 -12.10 4.79 6.08
N ARG A 67 -12.16 6.09 5.79
CA ARG A 67 -12.92 7.09 6.58
C ARG A 67 -12.59 7.03 8.08
N ASN A 68 -11.31 6.82 8.41
CA ASN A 68 -10.79 6.78 9.77
C ASN A 68 -9.76 7.89 9.97
N SER A 69 -10.20 9.02 10.52
CA SER A 69 -9.36 10.20 10.82
C SER A 69 -8.33 9.96 11.92
N SER A 70 -8.48 8.90 12.72
CA SER A 70 -7.54 8.56 13.81
C SER A 70 -6.40 7.64 13.37
N MET A 71 -6.31 7.31 12.08
CA MET A 71 -5.25 6.46 11.54
C MET A 71 -3.89 7.15 11.62
N ASN A 72 -2.88 6.42 12.11
CA ASN A 72 -1.48 6.85 12.16
C ASN A 72 -0.56 5.67 11.81
N TYR A 73 0.74 5.92 11.65
CA TYR A 73 1.66 4.85 11.25
C TYR A 73 1.77 3.73 12.29
N GLU A 74 1.67 4.03 13.58
CA GLU A 74 1.70 3.00 14.63
C GLU A 74 0.59 1.95 14.46
N LYS A 75 -0.66 2.42 14.26
CA LYS A 75 -1.82 1.56 14.00
C LYS A 75 -1.69 0.81 12.67
N LEU A 76 -1.24 1.49 11.61
CA LEU A 76 -1.00 0.87 10.31
C LEU A 76 0.05 -0.23 10.41
N SER A 77 1.19 0.05 11.05
CA SER A 77 2.28 -0.90 11.25
C SER A 77 1.81 -2.09 12.09
N ARG A 78 0.89 -1.89 13.04
CA ARG A 78 0.29 -2.98 13.82
C ARG A 78 -0.52 -3.93 12.95
N ALA A 79 -1.28 -3.41 12.00
CA ALA A 79 -2.01 -4.20 11.00
C ALA A 79 -1.05 -4.97 10.10
N MET A 80 0.04 -4.33 9.64
CA MET A 80 1.08 -4.98 8.84
C MET A 80 1.72 -6.17 9.57
N ARG A 81 2.00 -6.05 10.87
CA ARG A 81 2.55 -7.17 11.65
C ARG A 81 1.61 -8.38 11.75
N TYR A 82 0.29 -8.17 11.70
CA TYR A 82 -0.66 -9.30 11.66
C TYR A 82 -0.57 -10.10 10.35
N TYR A 83 0.00 -9.55 9.28
CA TYR A 83 0.19 -10.25 8.01
C TYR A 83 1.32 -11.30 8.04
N TYR A 84 2.24 -11.24 9.00
CA TYR A 84 3.34 -12.21 9.11
C TYR A 84 2.85 -13.64 9.29
N LYS A 85 1.92 -13.85 10.23
CA LYS A 85 1.33 -15.20 10.46
C LYS A 85 0.55 -15.72 9.25
N ARG A 86 0.06 -14.81 8.39
CA ARG A 86 -0.70 -15.14 7.18
C ARG A 86 0.19 -15.24 5.94
N GLU A 87 1.49 -15.02 6.09
CA GLU A 87 2.49 -15.04 5.01
C GLU A 87 2.13 -14.10 3.84
N ILE A 88 1.37 -13.04 4.14
CA ILE A 88 1.08 -11.94 3.20
C ILE A 88 2.27 -10.97 3.16
N LEU A 89 2.95 -10.81 4.30
CA LEU A 89 4.22 -10.11 4.40
C LEU A 89 5.22 -11.01 5.12
N ASP A 90 6.48 -10.86 4.76
CA ASP A 90 7.60 -11.45 5.48
C ASP A 90 8.25 -10.37 6.37
N ARG A 91 8.73 -10.80 7.55
CA ARG A 91 9.45 -9.92 8.47
C ARG A 91 10.83 -9.60 7.90
N VAL A 92 11.24 -8.33 7.99
CA VAL A 92 12.59 -7.88 7.65
C VAL A 92 13.26 -7.36 8.92
N ASP A 93 14.22 -8.11 9.44
CA ASP A 93 14.88 -7.78 10.71
C ASP A 93 15.92 -6.66 10.58
N GLY A 94 16.06 -5.86 11.64
CA GLY A 94 17.05 -4.80 11.74
C GLY A 94 16.85 -3.61 10.80
N ARG A 95 15.80 -3.62 9.95
CA ARG A 95 15.58 -2.59 8.92
C ARG A 95 14.33 -1.75 9.21
N ARG A 96 14.55 -0.51 9.65
CA ARG A 96 13.45 0.43 9.96
C ARG A 96 12.64 0.77 8.71
N LEU A 97 11.31 0.70 8.82
CA LEU A 97 10.34 1.02 7.77
C LEU A 97 10.42 0.14 6.51
N VAL A 98 11.12 -0.99 6.58
CA VAL A 98 11.29 -1.92 5.45
C VAL A 98 10.46 -3.16 5.68
N TYR A 99 9.80 -3.62 4.62
CA TYR A 99 8.92 -4.78 4.62
C TYR A 99 9.14 -5.59 3.34
N LYS A 100 8.72 -6.85 3.35
CA LYS A 100 8.77 -7.73 2.19
C LYS A 100 7.39 -8.34 1.95
N PHE A 101 6.95 -8.36 0.69
CA PHE A 101 5.76 -9.11 0.30
C PHE A 101 6.02 -10.62 0.42
N GLY A 102 5.10 -11.32 1.10
CA GLY A 102 5.19 -12.76 1.32
C GLY A 102 4.50 -13.56 0.21
N LYS A 103 4.63 -14.89 0.26
CA LYS A 103 4.13 -15.80 -0.80
C LYS A 103 2.61 -15.75 -1.02
N ASN A 104 1.82 -15.34 -0.02
CA ASN A 104 0.35 -15.24 -0.12
C ASN A 104 -0.14 -13.87 -0.59
N SER A 105 0.77 -12.99 -1.04
CA SER A 105 0.44 -11.70 -1.66
C SER A 105 0.77 -11.73 -3.16
N THR A 106 -0.05 -11.06 -3.97
CA THR A 106 -0.03 -11.15 -5.44
C THR A 106 -0.19 -9.80 -6.13
N GLY A 107 0.13 -9.73 -7.42
CA GLY A 107 0.00 -8.54 -8.25
C GLY A 107 1.13 -7.52 -8.07
N TRP A 108 2.18 -7.88 -7.32
CA TRP A 108 3.35 -7.02 -7.12
C TRP A 108 4.56 -7.47 -7.96
N ARG A 109 4.59 -8.75 -8.35
CA ARG A 109 5.67 -9.33 -9.17
C ARG A 109 5.61 -8.75 -10.57
N LEU A 110 6.77 -8.57 -11.21
CA LEU A 110 6.86 -7.97 -12.54
C LEU A 110 5.99 -8.69 -13.59
N GLY A 111 5.97 -10.02 -13.59
CA GLY A 111 5.15 -10.80 -14.54
C GLY A 111 3.66 -10.91 -14.21
N GLU A 112 3.22 -10.38 -13.06
CA GLU A 112 1.80 -10.35 -12.67
C GLU A 112 1.15 -8.99 -12.94
N VAL A 113 1.96 -7.93 -13.03
CA VAL A 113 1.52 -6.62 -13.46
C VAL A 113 1.62 -6.65 -14.98
N GLY A 114 0.50 -6.56 -15.70
CA GLY A 114 0.44 -6.65 -17.16
C GLY A 114 1.11 -5.47 -17.89
N VAL A 115 2.42 -5.32 -17.72
CA VAL A 115 3.32 -4.46 -18.48
C VAL A 115 4.13 -5.29 -19.45
#